data_AF-A0A0F9HIN1-F1
#
_entry.id   AF-A0A0F9HIN1-F1
#
_cell.length_a   1.000
_cell.length_b   1.000
_cell.length_c   1.000
_cell.angle_alpha   90.00
_cell.angle_beta   90.00
_cell.angle_gamma   90.00
#
_symmetry.space_group_name_H-M   'P 1'
#
loop_
_entity.id
_entity.type
_entity.pdbx_description
1 polymer ?
#
loop_
_entity_poly.entity_id
_entity_poly.type
_entity_poly.pdbx_seq_one_letter_code
_entity_poly.pdbx_strand_id
1 'polypeptide(L)'
;LVAIWGFSVRDEFPESDLQILLDFFNSESTAEKYRASVMLGVDHDFHQRSNWLDEMAQADVISPWAVGRFGNDEGQQNFMNKHVLPGQDWCDQNNVDFLPVTWPGFSWHNLKGDTKNKRPRRGGDFFWTQANRVISGNAKSVYIAMFDEVDEATAMFKLAENDDQTPDQGYWLALDADGYDLPSDWYLRCAKLATEIVRGNTDNRTSLGTPPDGIDEFHASPIAARCGANNGSLILEYPLNDTDSLYEFSIDNGVTYPYSSPQGTTGITVDGLAPGVYNVWVRNEDDSHPVDLGPFTIFDAEPFASVSARDVICTETGNIVFLINDLPYAGEVQISIDSGINYIYTSTPGIWKDTISGLPTGDYPVWIRYEDETCPVELAKVTISTSVDSIEVIPMLDGIQISDHSDTLYTCPGSSLILFCFPATSDLVWSITGPNGFSSNSRNLLISNSLTTEMFGNYEISYSSPTGCELYKTFVLLEDSKCEPNSVSYNSQEQPFEFYPNPVNSILYLKGLSGETQVEIYNMLGQKSYSCTVTGSVSEIDLSELPDALYHLKIKNENYMISNTLIKQ
;
A
#
# COMPACT_ATOMS: atom_id res chain seq x y z
N LEU A 1 -11.45 24.25 -1.51
CA LEU A 1 -10.57 24.44 -0.34
C LEU A 1 -9.30 23.63 -0.58
N VAL A 2 -8.13 24.24 -0.42
CA VAL A 2 -6.81 23.59 -0.46
C VAL A 2 -6.17 23.77 0.91
N ALA A 3 -5.71 22.68 1.54
CA ALA A 3 -5.01 22.73 2.82
C ALA A 3 -3.49 22.73 2.61
N ILE A 4 -2.81 23.72 3.16
CA ILE A 4 -1.35 23.90 3.06
C ILE A 4 -0.76 23.88 4.47
N TRP A 5 0.01 22.86 4.80
CA TRP A 5 0.62 22.68 6.11
C TRP A 5 2.11 23.06 6.12
N GLY A 6 2.58 23.66 7.21
CA GLY A 6 4.01 23.82 7.49
C GLY A 6 4.51 25.26 7.57
N PHE A 7 3.73 26.24 7.12
CA PHE A 7 4.06 27.65 7.29
C PHE A 7 4.05 28.04 8.77
N SER A 8 5.01 28.86 9.20
CA SER A 8 5.31 29.14 10.62
C SER A 8 5.74 27.93 11.47
N VAL A 9 5.88 26.72 10.92
CA VAL A 9 6.37 25.56 11.69
C VAL A 9 7.87 25.36 11.50
N ARG A 10 8.38 25.72 10.32
CA ARG A 10 9.79 25.62 9.94
C ARG A 10 10.29 26.95 9.42
N ASP A 11 11.56 27.24 9.66
CA ASP A 11 12.23 28.47 9.20
C ASP A 11 12.71 28.37 7.73
N GLU A 12 12.37 27.28 7.04
CA GLU A 12 12.80 26.97 5.68
C GLU A 12 12.12 27.87 4.63
N PHE A 13 10.92 28.37 4.93
CA PHE A 13 10.13 29.23 4.05
C PHE A 13 9.75 30.53 4.79
N PRO A 14 10.08 31.72 4.27
CA PRO A 14 9.69 33.00 4.83
C PRO A 14 8.23 33.36 4.50
N GLU A 15 7.70 34.40 5.15
CA GLU A 15 6.37 34.97 4.90
C GLU A 15 6.15 35.39 3.44
N SER A 16 7.21 35.81 2.74
CA SER A 16 7.13 36.18 1.32
C SER A 16 6.70 35.02 0.41
N ASP A 17 7.06 33.79 0.76
CA ASP A 17 6.68 32.62 -0.02
C ASP A 17 5.21 32.26 0.19
N LEU A 18 4.72 32.47 1.42
CA LEU A 18 3.29 32.35 1.72
C LEU A 18 2.49 33.39 0.92
N GLN A 19 2.96 34.64 0.86
CA GLN A 19 2.31 35.68 0.05
C GLN A 19 2.19 35.28 -1.42
N ILE A 20 3.24 34.71 -2.03
CA ILE A 20 3.21 34.25 -3.42
C ILE A 20 2.14 33.17 -3.63
N LEU A 21 2.02 32.22 -2.70
CA LEU A 21 1.01 31.15 -2.78
C LEU A 21 -0.41 31.71 -2.64
N LEU A 22 -0.63 32.61 -1.68
CA LEU A 22 -1.93 33.24 -1.47
C LEU A 22 -2.33 34.09 -2.67
N ASP A 23 -1.40 34.87 -3.24
CA ASP A 23 -1.62 35.63 -4.47
C ASP A 23 -2.00 34.72 -5.63
N PHE A 24 -1.35 33.55 -5.76
CA PHE A 24 -1.70 32.59 -6.80
C PHE A 24 -3.15 32.10 -6.67
N PHE A 25 -3.58 31.70 -5.47
CA PHE A 25 -4.93 31.16 -5.27
C PHE A 25 -6.04 32.22 -5.26
N ASN A 26 -5.74 33.44 -4.82
CA ASN A 26 -6.73 34.50 -4.60
C ASN A 26 -6.82 35.52 -5.74
N SER A 27 -5.78 35.69 -6.57
CA SER A 27 -5.76 36.77 -7.56
C SER A 27 -6.74 36.55 -8.72
N GLU A 28 -7.43 37.63 -9.11
CA GLU A 28 -8.26 37.69 -10.33
C GLU A 28 -7.46 37.44 -11.61
N SER A 29 -6.14 37.69 -11.60
CA SER A 29 -5.26 37.40 -12.74
C SER A 29 -5.00 35.90 -12.91
N THR A 30 -5.22 35.09 -11.88
CA THR A 30 -5.13 33.64 -11.98
C THR A 30 -6.36 33.09 -12.69
N ALA A 31 -6.15 32.16 -13.63
CA ALA A 31 -7.25 31.51 -14.32
C ALA A 31 -8.19 30.84 -13.30
N GLU A 32 -9.50 31.06 -13.46
CA GLU A 32 -10.54 30.65 -12.49
C GLU A 32 -10.40 29.20 -12.01
N LYS A 33 -10.06 28.27 -12.92
CA LYS A 33 -9.85 26.84 -12.62
C LYS A 33 -8.75 26.54 -11.59
N TYR A 34 -7.87 27.50 -11.29
CA TYR A 34 -6.78 27.35 -10.32
C TYR A 34 -7.02 28.16 -9.03
N ARG A 35 -8.04 29.00 -8.98
CA ARG A 35 -8.39 29.73 -7.76
C ARG A 35 -9.04 28.78 -6.77
N ALA A 36 -8.77 28.96 -5.48
CA ALA A 36 -9.33 28.14 -4.43
C ALA A 36 -9.28 28.86 -3.09
N SER A 37 -10.24 28.60 -2.21
CA SER A 37 -10.08 28.94 -0.80
C SER A 37 -8.91 28.17 -0.19
N VAL A 38 -8.13 28.82 0.66
CA VAL A 38 -6.92 28.29 1.28
C VAL A 38 -7.12 28.10 2.79
N MET A 39 -6.84 26.89 3.25
CA MET A 39 -6.66 26.58 4.67
C MET A 39 -5.16 26.51 4.97
N LEU A 40 -4.68 27.32 5.91
CA LEU A 40 -3.30 27.28 6.38
C LEU A 40 -3.17 26.46 7.67
N GLY A 41 -2.37 25.41 7.58
CA GLY A 41 -1.88 24.64 8.71
C GLY A 41 -0.65 25.29 9.33
N VAL A 42 -0.80 25.85 10.53
CA VAL A 42 0.21 26.71 11.19
C VAL A 42 0.65 26.15 12.55
N ASP A 43 1.68 26.74 13.17
CA ASP A 43 2.04 26.35 14.54
C ASP A 43 1.02 26.88 15.57
N HIS A 44 0.94 26.22 16.71
CA HIS A 44 -0.03 26.52 17.78
C HIS A 44 0.02 27.96 18.32
N ASP A 45 1.15 28.65 18.16
CA ASP A 45 1.40 30.00 18.65
C ASP A 45 1.36 31.08 17.56
N PHE A 46 0.78 30.79 16.38
CA PHE A 46 0.75 31.69 15.22
C PHE A 46 0.33 33.14 15.55
N HIS A 47 -0.67 33.32 16.43
CA HIS A 47 -1.18 34.63 16.85
C HIS A 47 -0.14 35.51 17.59
N GLN A 48 1.01 34.94 17.96
CA GLN A 48 2.15 35.64 18.59
C GLN A 48 3.27 35.95 17.59
N ARG A 49 3.15 35.50 16.33
CA ARG A 49 4.19 35.59 15.31
C ARG A 49 3.95 36.80 14.41
N SER A 50 4.30 37.98 14.93
CA SER A 50 3.97 39.26 14.30
C SER A 50 4.42 39.40 12.84
N ASN A 51 5.47 38.70 12.40
CA ASN A 51 5.97 38.74 11.02
C ASN A 51 5.16 37.88 10.03
N TRP A 52 4.14 37.15 10.48
CA TRP A 52 3.31 36.30 9.64
C TRP A 52 1.84 36.73 9.60
N LEU A 53 1.42 37.62 10.51
CA LEU A 53 0.00 37.90 10.74
C LEU A 53 -0.67 38.57 9.53
N ASP A 54 0.05 39.43 8.82
CA ASP A 54 -0.48 40.16 7.66
C ASP A 54 -0.74 39.20 6.47
N GLU A 55 0.15 38.23 6.25
CA GLU A 55 -0.02 37.18 5.24
C GLU A 55 -1.11 36.18 5.67
N MET A 56 -1.10 35.74 6.92
CA MET A 56 -2.10 34.80 7.45
C MET A 56 -3.52 35.36 7.40
N ALA A 57 -3.69 36.69 7.53
CA ALA A 57 -5.00 37.34 7.44
C ALA A 57 -5.62 37.26 6.03
N GLN A 58 -4.86 36.85 5.02
CA GLN A 58 -5.35 36.66 3.65
C GLN A 58 -5.80 35.21 3.37
N ALA A 59 -5.66 34.29 4.32
CA ALA A 59 -6.20 32.93 4.21
C ALA A 59 -7.69 32.89 4.54
N ASP A 60 -8.40 31.91 3.99
CA ASP A 60 -9.81 31.68 4.32
C ASP A 60 -9.97 30.96 5.66
N VAL A 61 -9.08 30.00 5.95
CA VAL A 61 -9.13 29.16 7.16
C VAL A 61 -7.74 29.05 7.78
N ILE A 62 -7.64 29.13 9.10
CA ILE A 62 -6.42 28.80 9.85
C ILE A 62 -6.65 27.61 10.77
N SER A 63 -5.75 26.64 10.70
CA SER A 63 -5.75 25.46 11.56
C SER A 63 -4.41 25.31 12.29
N PRO A 64 -4.33 25.71 13.57
CA PRO A 64 -3.12 25.54 14.36
C PRO A 64 -2.95 24.07 14.79
N TRP A 65 -1.78 23.50 14.52
CA TRP A 65 -1.50 22.11 14.88
C TRP A 65 -1.42 21.91 16.40
N ALA A 66 -2.19 20.94 16.92
CA ALA A 66 -2.29 20.69 18.36
C ALA A 66 -1.74 19.31 18.79
N VAL A 67 -1.64 18.33 17.89
CA VAL A 67 -1.27 16.94 18.23
C VAL A 67 0.07 16.91 18.95
N GLY A 68 0.10 16.20 20.08
CA GLY A 68 1.30 16.04 20.91
C GLY A 68 1.67 17.25 21.78
N ARG A 69 0.97 18.40 21.70
CA ARG A 69 1.27 19.62 22.48
C ARG A 69 0.85 19.53 23.95
N PHE A 70 -0.08 18.65 24.28
CA PHE A 70 -0.48 18.35 25.66
C PHE A 70 -0.77 16.86 25.85
N GLY A 71 -1.05 16.44 27.08
CA GLY A 71 -1.30 15.03 27.37
C GLY A 71 -2.19 14.70 28.55
N ASN A 72 -2.77 15.72 29.19
CA ASN A 72 -3.72 15.59 30.29
C ASN A 72 -4.63 16.81 30.31
N ASP A 73 -5.66 16.77 31.16
CA ASP A 73 -6.73 17.76 31.16
C ASP A 73 -6.24 19.16 31.59
N GLU A 74 -5.26 19.24 32.50
CA GLU A 74 -4.63 20.50 32.92
C GLU A 74 -3.79 21.11 31.79
N GLY A 75 -2.97 20.29 31.12
CA GLY A 75 -2.19 20.69 29.97
C GLY A 75 -3.07 21.17 28.81
N GLN A 76 -4.18 20.48 28.56
CA GLN A 76 -5.18 20.90 27.58
C GLN A 76 -5.79 22.25 27.96
N GLN A 77 -6.16 22.45 29.23
CA GLN A 77 -6.75 23.73 29.69
C GLN A 77 -5.76 24.89 29.53
N ASN A 78 -4.49 24.65 29.86
CA ASN A 78 -3.43 25.62 29.65
C ASN A 78 -3.24 25.93 28.16
N PHE A 79 -3.32 24.92 27.30
CA PHE A 79 -3.24 25.08 25.86
C PHE A 79 -4.42 25.89 25.30
N MET A 80 -5.64 25.61 25.76
CA MET A 80 -6.84 26.37 25.42
C MET A 80 -6.66 27.87 25.72
N ASN A 81 -6.25 28.18 26.96
CA ASN A 81 -6.14 29.57 27.43
C ASN A 81 -5.00 30.35 26.75
N LYS A 82 -3.91 29.67 26.39
CA LYS A 82 -2.72 30.32 25.83
C LYS A 82 -2.70 30.38 24.31
N HIS A 83 -3.40 29.46 23.64
CA HIS A 83 -3.26 29.26 22.20
C HIS A 83 -4.58 29.21 21.45
N VAL A 84 -5.55 28.43 21.92
CA VAL A 84 -6.80 28.23 21.18
C VAL A 84 -7.70 29.46 21.26
N LEU A 85 -8.01 29.95 22.46
CA LEU A 85 -8.90 31.11 22.63
C LEU A 85 -8.29 32.40 22.03
N PRO A 86 -7.00 32.74 22.26
CA PRO A 86 -6.40 33.89 21.60
C PRO A 86 -6.32 33.76 20.07
N GLY A 87 -6.11 32.53 19.57
CA GLY A 87 -6.11 32.24 18.13
C GLY A 87 -7.49 32.42 17.50
N GLN A 88 -8.55 31.91 18.16
CA GLN A 88 -9.94 32.12 17.77
C GLN A 88 -10.28 33.62 17.75
N ASP A 89 -9.94 34.36 18.82
CA ASP A 89 -10.19 35.81 18.91
C ASP A 89 -9.49 36.57 17.78
N TRP A 90 -8.24 36.20 17.45
CA TRP A 90 -7.51 36.80 16.33
C TRP A 90 -8.18 36.50 14.99
N CYS A 91 -8.61 35.26 14.75
CA CYS A 91 -9.28 34.87 13.50
C CYS A 91 -10.63 35.59 13.35
N ASP A 92 -11.42 35.67 14.42
CA ASP A 92 -12.70 36.40 14.44
C ASP A 92 -12.51 37.90 14.14
N GLN A 93 -11.43 38.52 14.64
CA GLN A 93 -11.11 39.93 14.37
C GLN A 93 -10.65 40.20 12.93
N ASN A 94 -10.08 39.19 12.26
CA ASN A 94 -9.54 39.30 10.90
C ASN A 94 -10.44 38.65 9.85
N ASN A 95 -11.63 38.18 10.22
CA ASN A 95 -12.57 37.50 9.32
C ASN A 95 -11.95 36.27 8.62
N VAL A 96 -11.23 35.48 9.40
CA VAL A 96 -10.63 34.19 8.99
C VAL A 96 -11.36 33.09 9.76
N ASP A 97 -11.72 31.99 9.11
CA ASP A 97 -12.33 30.86 9.80
C ASP A 97 -11.28 30.12 10.65
N PHE A 98 -11.62 29.85 11.92
CA PHE A 98 -10.73 29.12 12.82
C PHE A 98 -11.10 27.64 12.88
N LEU A 99 -10.10 26.78 12.69
CA LEU A 99 -10.26 25.33 12.64
C LEU A 99 -9.33 24.64 13.66
N PRO A 100 -9.72 24.57 14.95
CA PRO A 100 -8.92 23.92 15.98
C PRO A 100 -8.81 22.41 15.75
N VAL A 101 -7.64 21.85 16.09
CA VAL A 101 -7.33 20.42 15.98
C VAL A 101 -7.61 19.68 17.29
N THR A 102 -8.28 18.55 17.21
CA THR A 102 -8.49 17.57 18.30
C THR A 102 -8.04 16.18 17.87
N TRP A 103 -7.72 15.27 18.80
CA TRP A 103 -7.25 13.91 18.45
C TRP A 103 -7.61 12.85 19.50
N PRO A 104 -7.67 11.55 19.14
CA PRO A 104 -8.20 10.51 20.03
C PRO A 104 -7.23 10.00 21.09
N GLY A 105 -5.95 9.94 20.75
CA GLY A 105 -4.85 9.39 21.55
C GLY A 105 -3.55 9.52 20.76
N PHE A 106 -2.40 9.18 21.35
CA PHE A 106 -1.12 9.45 20.69
C PHE A 106 0.05 8.61 21.21
N SER A 107 0.92 8.17 20.30
CA SER A 107 2.21 7.56 20.60
C SER A 107 3.13 7.59 19.37
N TRP A 108 4.37 8.06 19.52
CA TRP A 108 5.41 7.91 18.50
C TRP A 108 6.18 6.59 18.60
N HIS A 109 5.59 5.55 19.19
CA HIS A 109 6.29 4.27 19.32
C HIS A 109 6.70 3.71 17.95
N ASN A 110 5.77 3.71 16.99
CA ASN A 110 6.03 3.14 15.66
C ASN A 110 6.96 4.03 14.81
N LEU A 111 6.92 5.36 14.95
CA LEU A 111 7.81 6.28 14.23
C LEU A 111 9.21 6.45 14.85
N LYS A 112 9.31 6.47 16.18
CA LYS A 112 10.52 6.93 16.90
C LYS A 112 10.99 5.98 18.01
N GLY A 113 10.31 4.84 18.21
CA GLY A 113 10.59 3.93 19.33
C GLY A 113 10.28 4.52 20.72
N ASP A 114 9.40 5.53 20.78
CA ASP A 114 8.98 6.18 22.03
C ASP A 114 8.06 5.26 22.87
N THR A 115 7.57 5.73 24.03
CA THR A 115 6.65 4.98 24.88
C THR A 115 5.35 4.61 24.15
N LYS A 116 4.98 3.32 24.18
CA LYS A 116 3.67 2.81 23.73
C LYS A 116 2.54 3.52 24.45
N ASN A 117 1.44 3.83 23.74
CA ASN A 117 0.26 4.49 24.30
C ASN A 117 0.61 5.73 25.17
N LYS A 118 1.51 6.59 24.68
CA LYS A 118 2.05 7.74 25.45
C LYS A 118 0.96 8.71 25.93
N ARG A 119 -0.14 8.81 25.19
CA ARG A 119 -1.35 9.55 25.51
C ARG A 119 -2.55 8.59 25.42
N PRO A 120 -2.95 8.00 26.56
CA PRO A 120 -4.12 7.15 26.65
C PRO A 120 -5.38 7.82 26.09
N ARG A 121 -6.14 7.03 25.35
CA ARG A 121 -7.44 7.32 24.75
C ARG A 121 -8.54 7.51 25.80
N ARG A 122 -8.41 6.84 26.96
CA ARG A 122 -9.32 6.86 28.12
C ARG A 122 -10.78 6.63 27.72
N GLY A 123 -11.02 5.61 26.91
CA GLY A 123 -12.36 5.29 26.42
C GLY A 123 -13.01 6.40 25.56
N GLY A 124 -12.23 7.35 25.05
CA GLY A 124 -12.72 8.51 24.31
C GLY A 124 -12.77 9.80 25.14
N ASP A 125 -12.58 9.76 26.45
CA ASP A 125 -12.62 10.96 27.31
C ASP A 125 -11.52 11.98 26.95
N PHE A 126 -10.35 11.51 26.51
CA PHE A 126 -9.28 12.40 26.05
C PHE A 126 -9.71 13.20 24.81
N PHE A 127 -10.27 12.54 23.80
CA PHE A 127 -10.86 13.20 22.63
C PHE A 127 -11.98 14.16 23.04
N TRP A 128 -12.93 13.66 23.83
CA TRP A 128 -14.16 14.38 24.15
C TRP A 128 -13.92 15.66 24.93
N THR A 129 -12.98 15.63 25.88
CA THR A 129 -12.58 16.80 26.65
C THR A 129 -12.07 17.92 25.74
N GLN A 130 -11.35 17.58 24.66
CA GLN A 130 -10.88 18.55 23.70
C GLN A 130 -12.04 19.11 22.87
N ALA A 131 -12.84 18.23 22.25
CA ALA A 131 -13.98 18.61 21.43
C ALA A 131 -14.96 19.52 22.19
N ASN A 132 -15.36 19.12 23.40
CA ASN A 132 -16.24 19.92 24.25
C ASN A 132 -15.68 21.33 24.51
N ARG A 133 -14.37 21.44 24.81
CA ARG A 133 -13.74 22.71 25.16
C ARG A 133 -13.54 23.63 23.95
N VAL A 134 -13.15 23.11 22.79
CA VAL A 134 -13.01 23.94 21.58
C VAL A 134 -14.38 24.44 21.12
N ILE A 135 -15.40 23.60 21.14
CA ILE A 135 -16.79 23.99 20.80
C ILE A 135 -17.31 25.04 21.80
N SER A 136 -17.09 24.83 23.10
CA SER A 136 -17.44 25.84 24.13
C SER A 136 -16.65 27.15 23.98
N GLY A 137 -15.48 27.08 23.33
CA GLY A 137 -14.63 28.20 22.96
C GLY A 137 -15.00 28.87 21.63
N ASN A 138 -16.24 28.70 21.16
CA ASN A 138 -16.77 29.31 19.92
C ASN A 138 -16.27 28.70 18.60
N ALA A 139 -15.66 27.51 18.62
CA ALA A 139 -15.29 26.81 17.40
C ALA A 139 -16.55 26.41 16.59
N LYS A 140 -16.63 26.89 15.34
CA LYS A 140 -17.72 26.57 14.39
C LYS A 140 -17.41 25.36 13.50
N SER A 141 -16.20 24.85 13.59
CA SER A 141 -15.69 23.68 12.89
C SER A 141 -14.55 23.08 13.71
N VAL A 142 -14.29 21.78 13.56
CA VAL A 142 -13.23 21.09 14.29
C VAL A 142 -12.52 20.15 13.33
N TYR A 143 -11.18 20.19 13.33
CA TYR A 143 -10.36 19.21 12.63
C TYR A 143 -10.04 18.05 13.57
N ILE A 144 -10.27 16.81 13.15
CA ILE A 144 -9.91 15.63 13.94
C ILE A 144 -8.70 14.94 13.31
N ALA A 145 -7.57 14.97 14.01
CA ALA A 145 -6.33 14.32 13.62
C ALA A 145 -6.28 12.93 14.32
N MET A 146 -6.32 11.80 13.62
CA MET A 146 -6.45 11.61 12.18
C MET A 146 -7.40 10.45 11.87
N PHE A 147 -7.87 10.42 10.63
CA PHE A 147 -8.65 9.27 10.17
C PHE A 147 -7.83 7.98 10.30
N ASP A 148 -6.60 7.95 9.77
CA ASP A 148 -5.83 6.72 9.52
C ASP A 148 -4.33 6.76 9.88
N GLU A 149 -3.86 7.74 10.63
CA GLU A 149 -2.45 7.84 11.03
C GLU A 149 -2.12 6.89 12.21
N VAL A 150 -1.88 5.61 11.86
CA VAL A 150 -1.61 4.51 12.80
C VAL A 150 -0.23 4.62 13.44
N ASP A 151 0.73 5.19 12.72
CA ASP A 151 2.12 5.38 13.13
C ASP A 151 2.29 6.39 14.28
N GLU A 152 1.38 7.37 14.40
CA GLU A 152 1.25 8.28 15.55
C GLU A 152 0.19 7.84 16.57
N ALA A 153 -0.50 6.72 16.33
CA ALA A 153 -1.62 6.20 17.12
C ALA A 153 -2.82 7.17 17.26
N THR A 154 -2.97 8.09 16.30
CA THR A 154 -4.05 9.09 16.21
C THR A 154 -5.21 8.59 15.34
N ALA A 155 -5.08 7.44 14.67
CA ALA A 155 -6.13 6.83 13.84
C ALA A 155 -7.48 6.65 14.56
N MET A 156 -8.57 6.84 13.82
CA MET A 156 -9.94 6.79 14.30
C MET A 156 -10.94 6.06 13.38
N PHE A 157 -10.45 5.43 12.30
CA PHE A 157 -11.24 4.45 11.53
C PHE A 157 -11.62 3.24 12.41
N LYS A 158 -12.22 2.19 11.85
CA LYS A 158 -12.52 0.98 12.62
C LYS A 158 -11.24 0.32 13.16
N LEU A 159 -11.07 0.31 14.48
CA LEU A 159 -9.86 -0.20 15.14
C LEU A 159 -10.09 -1.60 15.71
N ALA A 160 -9.01 -2.34 15.90
CA ALA A 160 -9.01 -3.57 16.66
C ALA A 160 -9.55 -3.31 18.07
N GLU A 161 -10.55 -4.09 18.47
CA GLU A 161 -11.21 -3.99 19.77
C GLU A 161 -10.26 -4.46 20.87
N ASN A 162 -9.44 -5.47 20.57
CA ASN A 162 -8.45 -6.06 21.48
C ASN A 162 -7.17 -6.51 20.75
N ASP A 163 -6.15 -6.84 21.54
CA ASP A 163 -4.82 -7.26 21.05
C ASP A 163 -4.88 -8.50 20.14
N ASP A 164 -5.83 -9.43 20.38
CA ASP A 164 -6.01 -10.64 19.57
C ASP A 164 -6.49 -10.35 18.13
N GLN A 165 -7.04 -9.15 17.89
CA GLN A 165 -7.45 -8.68 16.55
C GLN A 165 -6.33 -7.89 15.84
N THR A 166 -5.16 -7.74 16.46
CA THR A 166 -4.04 -7.01 15.88
C THR A 166 -3.04 -7.94 15.17
N PRO A 167 -2.31 -7.45 14.15
CA PRO A 167 -1.26 -8.25 13.53
C PRO A 167 -0.12 -8.58 14.52
N ASP A 168 0.37 -9.82 14.48
CA ASP A 168 1.51 -10.28 15.29
C ASP A 168 2.80 -9.45 15.06
N GLN A 169 2.93 -8.83 13.88
CA GLN A 169 4.09 -8.04 13.51
C GLN A 169 3.93 -6.59 14.00
N GLY A 170 4.53 -6.27 15.14
CA GLY A 170 4.70 -4.90 15.61
C GLY A 170 3.85 -4.54 16.82
N TYR A 171 3.65 -3.24 17.02
CA TYR A 171 2.78 -2.73 18.07
C TYR A 171 1.61 -1.97 17.45
N TRP A 172 0.41 -2.41 17.80
CA TRP A 172 -0.84 -1.83 17.36
C TRP A 172 -1.61 -1.38 18.61
N LEU A 173 -2.09 -0.14 18.62
CA LEU A 173 -2.87 0.37 19.75
C LEU A 173 -4.34 -0.05 19.58
N ALA A 174 -4.71 -1.17 20.19
CA ALA A 174 -6.10 -1.63 20.28
C ALA A 174 -6.95 -0.75 21.23
N LEU A 175 -8.28 -0.86 21.11
CA LEU A 175 -9.21 -0.05 21.90
C LEU A 175 -9.24 -0.42 23.40
N ASP A 176 -8.98 -1.69 23.73
CA ASP A 176 -8.90 -2.19 25.10
C ASP A 176 -7.62 -1.84 25.86
N ALA A 177 -6.66 -1.18 25.20
CA ALA A 177 -5.35 -0.86 25.79
C ALA A 177 -5.43 0.01 27.07
N ASP A 178 -6.56 0.70 27.28
CA ASP A 178 -6.84 1.51 28.47
C ASP A 178 -7.82 0.84 29.46
N GLY A 179 -8.18 -0.43 29.24
CA GLY A 179 -9.09 -1.21 30.08
C GLY A 179 -10.58 -1.02 29.78
N TYR A 180 -10.94 -0.61 28.55
CA TYR A 180 -12.32 -0.42 28.11
C TYR A 180 -12.72 -1.49 27.09
N ASP A 181 -13.96 -1.97 27.17
CA ASP A 181 -14.55 -2.84 26.15
C ASP A 181 -15.38 -1.96 25.20
N LEU A 182 -14.87 -1.74 23.99
CA LEU A 182 -15.41 -0.76 23.03
C LEU A 182 -15.53 -1.38 21.64
N PRO A 183 -16.61 -1.06 20.90
CA PRO A 183 -16.78 -1.56 19.54
C PRO A 183 -15.78 -0.90 18.58
N SER A 184 -15.41 -1.61 17.52
CA SER A 184 -14.39 -1.17 16.55
C SER A 184 -14.63 0.24 15.98
N ASP A 185 -15.89 0.67 15.84
CA ASP A 185 -16.32 1.95 15.29
C ASP A 185 -16.46 3.08 16.34
N TRP A 186 -16.07 2.86 17.59
CA TRP A 186 -16.28 3.78 18.72
C TRP A 186 -15.93 5.24 18.42
N TYR A 187 -14.77 5.48 17.80
CA TYR A 187 -14.31 6.84 17.51
C TYR A 187 -15.04 7.48 16.33
N LEU A 188 -15.60 6.70 15.40
CA LEU A 188 -16.49 7.21 14.37
C LEU A 188 -17.80 7.71 14.99
N ARG A 189 -18.33 7.00 15.99
CA ARG A 189 -19.50 7.45 16.76
C ARG A 189 -19.20 8.72 17.57
N CYS A 190 -18.00 8.83 18.15
CA CYS A 190 -17.54 10.06 18.81
C CYS A 190 -17.48 11.24 17.84
N ALA A 191 -16.94 11.05 16.63
CA ALA A 191 -16.85 12.07 15.60
C ALA A 191 -18.24 12.51 15.10
N LYS A 192 -19.17 11.56 14.92
CA LYS A 192 -20.57 11.85 14.60
C LYS A 192 -21.20 12.75 15.64
N LEU A 193 -21.09 12.37 16.91
CA LEU A 193 -21.66 13.14 18.01
C LEU A 193 -21.09 14.57 18.07
N ALA A 194 -19.77 14.73 17.88
CA ALA A 194 -19.16 16.06 17.81
C ALA A 194 -19.70 16.87 16.62
N THR A 195 -19.95 16.23 15.48
CA THR A 195 -20.54 16.85 14.29
C THR A 195 -21.96 17.36 14.56
N GLU A 196 -22.79 16.57 15.23
CA GLU A 196 -24.16 16.98 15.58
C GLU A 196 -24.18 18.19 16.53
N ILE A 197 -23.24 18.27 17.46
CA ILE A 197 -23.10 19.45 18.35
C ILE A 197 -22.64 20.67 17.56
N VAL A 198 -21.61 20.54 16.72
CA VAL A 198 -21.09 21.66 15.91
C VAL A 198 -22.17 22.20 14.97
N ARG A 199 -23.05 21.33 14.44
CA ARG A 199 -24.20 21.71 13.62
C ARG A 199 -25.36 22.32 14.42
N GLY A 200 -25.34 22.22 15.75
CA GLY A 200 -26.41 22.69 16.62
C GLY A 200 -27.62 21.75 16.68
N ASN A 201 -27.48 20.50 16.26
CA ASN A 201 -28.55 19.48 16.30
C ASN A 201 -28.73 18.89 17.71
N THR A 202 -27.69 18.97 18.56
CA THR A 202 -27.74 18.56 19.97
C THR A 202 -26.87 19.47 20.83
N ASP A 203 -27.21 19.57 22.12
CA ASP A 203 -26.46 20.37 23.09
C ASP A 203 -25.06 19.81 23.36
N ASN A 204 -24.11 20.73 23.59
CA ASN A 204 -22.77 20.36 24.03
C ASN A 204 -22.81 19.80 25.46
N ARG A 205 -22.04 18.73 25.72
CA ARG A 205 -22.01 18.01 27.01
C ARG A 205 -20.60 17.77 27.52
N THR A 206 -20.44 17.81 28.84
CA THR A 206 -19.13 17.70 29.51
C THR A 206 -18.58 16.27 29.57
N SER A 207 -19.45 15.25 29.51
CA SER A 207 -19.06 13.85 29.43
C SER A 207 -19.47 13.23 28.09
N LEU A 208 -18.65 12.29 27.60
CA LEU A 208 -18.92 11.58 26.34
C LEU A 208 -20.18 10.71 26.45
N GLY A 209 -20.28 9.97 27.57
CA GLY A 209 -21.27 8.91 27.73
C GLY A 209 -21.01 7.77 26.74
N THR A 210 -22.08 7.10 26.31
CA THR A 210 -22.03 6.16 25.19
C THR A 210 -22.57 6.86 23.95
N PRO A 211 -21.73 7.17 22.96
CA PRO A 211 -22.21 7.64 21.66
C PRO A 211 -23.16 6.62 21.03
N PRO A 212 -24.25 7.06 20.37
CA PRO A 212 -25.20 6.16 19.71
C PRO A 212 -24.50 5.20 18.75
N ASP A 213 -25.03 3.97 18.65
CA ASP A 213 -24.61 3.00 17.66
C ASP A 213 -24.82 3.56 16.25
N GLY A 214 -23.83 3.38 15.37
CA GLY A 214 -23.79 4.00 14.05
C GLY A 214 -24.87 3.56 13.05
N ILE A 215 -25.83 2.74 13.45
CA ILE A 215 -27.06 2.50 12.67
C ILE A 215 -28.08 3.56 13.12
N ASP A 216 -27.92 4.77 12.62
CA ASP A 216 -28.84 5.89 12.90
C ASP A 216 -29.82 6.14 11.74
N GLU A 217 -29.71 5.38 10.66
CA GLU A 217 -30.54 5.49 9.47
C GLU A 217 -30.89 4.09 8.95
N PHE A 218 -32.02 4.00 8.25
CA PHE A 218 -32.40 2.79 7.56
C PHE A 218 -31.39 2.47 6.46
N HIS A 219 -30.92 1.23 6.44
CA HIS A 219 -29.94 0.76 5.49
C HIS A 219 -30.39 -0.58 4.90
N ALA A 220 -30.06 -0.82 3.64
CA ALA A 220 -30.26 -2.13 3.04
C ALA A 220 -28.96 -2.59 2.37
N SER A 221 -28.58 -3.84 2.63
CA SER A 221 -27.39 -4.47 2.04
C SER A 221 -27.82 -5.67 1.20
N PRO A 222 -27.58 -5.67 -0.11
CA PRO A 222 -27.82 -6.86 -0.93
C PRO A 222 -26.72 -7.89 -0.71
N ILE A 223 -27.12 -9.14 -0.52
CA ILE A 223 -26.28 -10.33 -0.66
C ILE A 223 -26.55 -10.89 -2.05
N ALA A 224 -25.47 -11.12 -2.82
CA ALA A 224 -25.58 -11.65 -4.16
C ALA A 224 -26.27 -13.01 -4.17
N ALA A 225 -27.08 -13.23 -5.21
CA ALA A 225 -27.52 -14.56 -5.59
C ALA A 225 -26.34 -15.30 -6.25
N ARG A 226 -26.41 -16.63 -6.28
CA ARG A 226 -25.34 -17.49 -6.80
C ARG A 226 -25.85 -18.34 -7.95
N CYS A 227 -25.25 -18.13 -9.11
CA CYS A 227 -25.29 -19.01 -10.28
C CYS A 227 -26.70 -19.30 -10.80
N GLY A 228 -27.44 -18.22 -11.02
CA GLY A 228 -28.80 -18.21 -11.54
C GLY A 228 -29.84 -18.70 -10.55
N ALA A 229 -29.49 -18.94 -9.29
CA ALA A 229 -30.42 -19.34 -8.24
C ALA A 229 -31.12 -18.14 -7.58
N ASN A 230 -32.28 -18.39 -6.98
CA ASN A 230 -33.00 -17.39 -6.17
C ASN A 230 -32.59 -17.55 -4.71
N ASN A 231 -31.33 -17.30 -4.41
CA ASN A 231 -30.75 -17.42 -3.07
C ASN A 231 -30.01 -16.16 -2.63
N GLY A 232 -30.20 -15.04 -3.34
CA GLY A 232 -29.76 -13.74 -2.85
C GLY A 232 -30.64 -13.28 -1.69
N SER A 233 -30.17 -12.26 -0.97
CA SER A 233 -30.89 -11.71 0.18
C SER A 233 -30.76 -10.20 0.26
N LEU A 234 -31.67 -9.54 0.98
CA LEU A 234 -31.51 -8.17 1.43
C LEU A 234 -31.46 -8.17 2.96
N ILE A 235 -30.34 -7.71 3.53
CA ILE A 235 -30.27 -7.37 4.94
C ILE A 235 -30.81 -5.95 5.09
N LEU A 236 -31.86 -5.77 5.87
CA LEU A 236 -32.49 -4.48 6.14
C LEU A 236 -32.15 -4.11 7.58
N GLU A 237 -31.36 -3.06 7.76
CA GLU A 237 -30.88 -2.59 9.05
C GLU A 237 -31.58 -1.26 9.38
N TYR A 238 -31.87 -1.04 10.66
CA TYR A 238 -32.65 0.11 11.10
C TYR A 238 -32.28 0.55 12.50
N PRO A 239 -32.44 1.86 12.80
CA PRO A 239 -32.07 2.41 14.08
C PRO A 239 -32.99 1.88 15.19
N LEU A 240 -32.38 1.56 16.33
CA LEU A 240 -33.09 1.19 17.56
C LEU A 240 -33.69 2.46 18.22
N ASN A 241 -34.63 3.10 17.55
CA ASN A 241 -35.09 4.44 17.95
C ASN A 241 -36.15 4.46 19.05
N ASP A 242 -36.78 3.34 19.37
CA ASP A 242 -37.60 3.17 20.57
C ASP A 242 -37.87 1.67 20.75
N THR A 243 -37.93 1.16 21.99
CA THR A 243 -38.23 -0.27 22.21
C THR A 243 -39.61 -0.70 21.71
N ASP A 244 -40.46 0.28 21.35
CA ASP A 244 -41.83 0.11 20.87
C ASP A 244 -42.02 0.49 19.39
N SER A 245 -41.00 1.00 18.69
CA SER A 245 -41.12 1.34 17.27
C SER A 245 -40.96 0.11 16.38
N LEU A 246 -41.99 -0.20 15.60
CA LEU A 246 -42.00 -1.27 14.60
C LEU A 246 -42.13 -0.67 13.20
N TYR A 247 -41.33 -1.19 12.28
CA TYR A 247 -41.24 -0.78 10.88
C TYR A 247 -41.72 -1.89 9.96
N GLU A 248 -42.28 -1.51 8.82
CA GLU A 248 -42.55 -2.43 7.72
C GLU A 248 -41.76 -2.04 6.49
N PHE A 249 -41.24 -3.04 5.79
CA PHE A 249 -40.42 -2.87 4.60
C PHE A 249 -41.10 -3.43 3.36
N SER A 250 -40.86 -2.74 2.26
CA SER A 250 -41.26 -3.09 0.90
C SER A 250 -39.99 -3.32 0.08
N ILE A 251 -40.00 -4.31 -0.81
CA ILE A 251 -38.94 -4.51 -1.83
C ILE A 251 -39.46 -4.33 -3.26
N ASP A 252 -40.73 -3.92 -3.41
CA ASP A 252 -41.46 -3.86 -4.68
C ASP A 252 -41.88 -2.41 -5.04
N ASN A 253 -41.05 -1.43 -4.66
CA ASN A 253 -41.29 0.00 -4.92
C ASN A 253 -42.50 0.58 -4.17
N GLY A 254 -42.69 0.16 -2.91
CA GLY A 254 -43.72 0.66 -2.00
C GLY A 254 -45.12 0.13 -2.30
N VAL A 255 -45.25 -0.96 -3.06
CA VAL A 255 -46.55 -1.53 -3.43
C VAL A 255 -47.08 -2.42 -2.31
N THR A 256 -46.22 -3.24 -1.70
CA THR A 256 -46.56 -4.08 -0.56
C THR A 256 -45.48 -4.04 0.52
N TYR A 257 -45.90 -4.10 1.80
CA TYR A 257 -45.01 -4.05 2.96
C TYR A 257 -45.07 -5.35 3.79
N PRO A 258 -44.68 -6.51 3.24
CA PRO A 258 -44.88 -7.80 3.91
C PRO A 258 -43.82 -8.11 4.99
N TYR A 259 -42.80 -7.28 5.16
CA TYR A 259 -41.66 -7.56 6.04
C TYR A 259 -41.65 -6.62 7.24
N SER A 260 -42.08 -7.12 8.42
CA SER A 260 -42.12 -6.32 9.65
C SER A 260 -40.88 -6.55 10.51
N SER A 261 -40.36 -5.49 11.12
CA SER A 261 -39.27 -5.56 12.10
C SER A 261 -39.74 -6.22 13.40
N PRO A 262 -39.06 -7.24 13.93
CA PRO A 262 -39.36 -7.75 15.27
C PRO A 262 -38.97 -6.75 16.37
N GLN A 263 -39.75 -6.70 17.45
CA GLN A 263 -39.46 -5.83 18.60
C GLN A 263 -38.07 -6.12 19.19
N GLY A 264 -37.30 -5.06 19.45
CA GLY A 264 -35.97 -5.15 20.08
C GLY A 264 -34.86 -5.65 19.16
N THR A 265 -35.07 -5.64 17.84
CA THR A 265 -34.05 -5.95 16.83
C THR A 265 -33.59 -4.68 16.11
N THR A 266 -32.44 -4.74 15.44
CA THR A 266 -31.90 -3.66 14.59
C THR A 266 -31.83 -4.05 13.12
N GLY A 267 -32.38 -5.22 12.75
CA GLY A 267 -32.39 -5.68 11.38
C GLY A 267 -33.22 -6.93 11.14
N ILE A 268 -33.58 -7.14 9.87
CA ILE A 268 -34.17 -8.37 9.33
C ILE A 268 -33.46 -8.76 8.04
N THR A 269 -33.53 -10.04 7.68
CA THR A 269 -33.06 -10.53 6.37
C THR A 269 -34.24 -11.00 5.54
N VAL A 270 -34.30 -10.57 4.29
CA VAL A 270 -35.22 -11.08 3.26
C VAL A 270 -34.45 -12.01 2.35
N ASP A 271 -34.64 -13.32 2.51
CA ASP A 271 -33.93 -14.36 1.75
C ASP A 271 -34.68 -14.83 0.50
N GLY A 272 -33.99 -15.60 -0.34
CA GLY A 272 -34.61 -16.32 -1.46
C GLY A 272 -34.90 -15.43 -2.67
N LEU A 273 -34.17 -14.33 -2.80
CA LEU A 273 -34.35 -13.33 -3.83
C LEU A 273 -33.58 -13.70 -5.10
N ALA A 274 -34.21 -13.48 -6.26
CA ALA A 274 -33.58 -13.64 -7.57
C ALA A 274 -32.59 -12.50 -7.86
N PRO A 275 -31.61 -12.68 -8.75
CA PRO A 275 -30.84 -11.57 -9.30
C PRO A 275 -31.77 -10.50 -9.89
N GLY A 276 -31.56 -9.24 -9.53
CA GLY A 276 -32.44 -8.15 -9.94
C GLY A 276 -32.28 -6.87 -9.12
N VAL A 277 -33.05 -5.85 -9.49
CA VAL A 277 -33.11 -4.56 -8.78
C VAL A 277 -34.36 -4.53 -7.91
N TYR A 278 -34.18 -4.26 -6.63
CA TYR A 278 -35.22 -4.17 -5.61
C TYR A 278 -35.28 -2.74 -5.10
N ASN A 279 -36.41 -2.05 -5.31
CA ASN A 279 -36.61 -0.70 -4.79
C ASN A 279 -37.15 -0.82 -3.36
N VAL A 280 -36.30 -0.51 -2.39
CA VAL A 280 -36.59 -0.76 -0.98
C VAL A 280 -37.22 0.48 -0.37
N TRP A 281 -38.33 0.27 0.32
CA TRP A 281 -39.05 1.31 1.05
C TRP A 281 -39.27 0.85 2.49
N VAL A 282 -39.37 1.80 3.41
CA VAL A 282 -39.72 1.54 4.81
C VAL A 282 -40.79 2.51 5.26
N ARG A 283 -41.63 2.11 6.22
CA ARG A 283 -42.63 2.96 6.87
C ARG A 283 -42.85 2.49 8.31
N ASN A 284 -43.54 3.29 9.10
CA ASN A 284 -44.06 2.85 10.40
C ASN A 284 -45.23 1.88 10.22
N GLU A 285 -45.48 1.00 11.19
CA GLU A 285 -46.63 0.06 11.17
C GLU A 285 -48.01 0.74 11.07
N ASP A 286 -48.11 2.03 11.43
CA ASP A 286 -49.33 2.83 11.31
C ASP A 286 -49.52 3.49 9.91
N ASP A 287 -48.78 2.99 8.91
CA ASP A 287 -48.67 3.51 7.55
C ASP A 287 -48.03 4.91 7.41
N SER A 288 -47.54 5.51 8.51
CA SER A 288 -46.94 6.84 8.47
C SER A 288 -45.48 6.82 8.01
N HIS A 289 -45.00 7.99 7.56
CA HIS A 289 -43.60 8.25 7.21
C HIS A 289 -42.96 7.23 6.25
N PRO A 290 -43.53 6.99 5.05
CA PRO A 290 -42.85 6.18 4.05
C PRO A 290 -41.55 6.87 3.60
N VAL A 291 -40.44 6.12 3.64
CA VAL A 291 -39.11 6.55 3.20
C VAL A 291 -38.64 5.61 2.11
N ASP A 292 -38.18 6.18 1.00
CA ASP A 292 -37.49 5.46 -0.08
C ASP A 292 -36.02 5.28 0.30
N LEU A 293 -35.57 4.03 0.43
CA LEU A 293 -34.17 3.69 0.69
C LEU A 293 -33.36 3.54 -0.59
N GLY A 294 -34.03 3.54 -1.75
CA GLY A 294 -33.43 3.45 -3.06
C GLY A 294 -33.37 2.04 -3.64
N PRO A 295 -32.79 1.91 -4.85
CA PRO A 295 -32.62 0.64 -5.53
C PRO A 295 -31.41 -0.13 -5.01
N PHE A 296 -31.62 -1.40 -4.69
CA PHE A 296 -30.57 -2.35 -4.32
C PHE A 296 -30.51 -3.46 -5.35
N THR A 297 -29.31 -3.73 -5.87
CA THR A 297 -29.11 -4.75 -6.90
C THR A 297 -28.56 -6.01 -6.26
N ILE A 298 -29.30 -7.11 -6.41
CA ILE A 298 -28.79 -8.46 -6.17
C ILE A 298 -28.18 -8.91 -7.49
N PHE A 299 -26.86 -9.07 -7.49
CA PHE A 299 -26.13 -9.63 -8.62
C PHE A 299 -26.23 -11.14 -8.62
N ASP A 300 -26.05 -11.73 -9.80
CA ASP A 300 -25.75 -13.14 -9.94
C ASP A 300 -24.22 -13.31 -9.92
N ALA A 301 -23.69 -13.93 -8.86
CA ALA A 301 -22.27 -14.09 -8.64
C ALA A 301 -21.85 -15.54 -8.85
N GLU A 302 -20.87 -15.73 -9.75
CA GLU A 302 -20.11 -16.97 -9.88
C GLU A 302 -18.80 -16.86 -9.09
N PRO A 303 -18.33 -17.96 -8.46
CA PRO A 303 -17.01 -17.98 -7.85
C PRO A 303 -15.95 -17.87 -8.94
N PHE A 304 -14.95 -17.03 -8.71
CA PHE A 304 -13.92 -16.76 -9.71
C PHE A 304 -12.53 -16.72 -9.05
N ALA A 305 -11.54 -17.25 -9.77
CA ALA A 305 -10.14 -17.18 -9.40
C ALA A 305 -9.28 -17.27 -10.67
N SER A 306 -8.06 -16.74 -10.62
CA SER A 306 -7.05 -17.03 -11.64
C SER A 306 -6.17 -18.18 -11.19
N VAL A 307 -5.80 -19.07 -12.12
CA VAL A 307 -5.02 -20.27 -11.84
C VAL A 307 -3.82 -20.35 -12.76
N SER A 308 -2.69 -20.84 -12.24
CA SER A 308 -1.47 -21.11 -13.00
C SER A 308 -0.76 -22.33 -12.44
N ALA A 309 -0.01 -23.02 -13.29
CA ALA A 309 0.83 -24.14 -12.88
C ALA A 309 2.30 -23.71 -12.78
N ARG A 310 3.01 -24.33 -11.85
CA ARG A 310 4.47 -24.39 -11.81
C ARG A 310 4.89 -25.82 -12.12
N ASP A 311 5.78 -25.95 -13.09
CA ASP A 311 6.30 -27.24 -13.54
C ASP A 311 7.15 -27.93 -12.47
N VAL A 312 7.28 -29.24 -12.59
CA VAL A 312 8.24 -30.02 -11.82
C VAL A 312 9.64 -29.66 -12.31
N ILE A 313 10.52 -29.30 -11.37
CA ILE A 313 11.96 -29.13 -11.62
C ILE A 313 12.75 -30.12 -10.75
N CYS A 314 14.07 -30.19 -10.86
CA CYS A 314 14.84 -31.24 -10.18
C CYS A 314 14.85 -31.09 -8.66
N THR A 315 14.56 -29.90 -8.17
CA THR A 315 14.53 -29.54 -6.74
C THR A 315 13.13 -29.35 -6.17
N GLU A 316 12.08 -29.25 -6.99
CA GLU A 316 10.71 -28.95 -6.56
C GLU A 316 9.67 -29.78 -7.31
N THR A 317 8.64 -30.22 -6.60
CA THR A 317 7.43 -30.80 -7.21
C THR A 317 6.61 -29.73 -7.90
N GLY A 318 5.77 -30.13 -8.85
CA GLY A 318 4.85 -29.22 -9.52
C GLY A 318 3.79 -28.70 -8.56
N ASN A 319 3.34 -27.48 -8.80
CA ASN A 319 2.39 -26.80 -7.93
C ASN A 319 1.32 -26.08 -8.77
N ILE A 320 0.10 -25.96 -8.25
CA ILE A 320 -0.93 -25.09 -8.83
C ILE A 320 -1.09 -23.89 -7.92
N VAL A 321 -0.83 -22.69 -8.45
CA VAL A 321 -0.99 -21.41 -7.77
C VAL A 321 -2.30 -20.79 -8.22
N PHE A 322 -3.08 -20.28 -7.27
CA PHE A 322 -4.31 -19.57 -7.56
C PHE A 322 -4.38 -18.25 -6.82
N LEU A 323 -5.01 -17.26 -7.48
CA LEU A 323 -5.33 -15.96 -6.90
C LEU A 323 -6.84 -15.84 -6.83
N ILE A 324 -7.34 -15.75 -5.61
CA ILE A 324 -8.75 -15.49 -5.32
C ILE A 324 -8.83 -13.98 -5.19
N ASN A 325 -9.43 -13.32 -6.18
CA ASN A 325 -9.65 -11.89 -6.07
C ASN A 325 -10.74 -11.68 -5.02
N ASP A 326 -10.43 -10.89 -4.01
CA ASP A 326 -11.29 -10.66 -2.87
C ASP A 326 -12.52 -9.83 -3.30
N LEU A 327 -13.60 -10.51 -3.70
CA LEU A 327 -14.93 -9.93 -3.59
C LEU A 327 -15.37 -10.20 -2.16
N PRO A 328 -15.29 -9.21 -1.24
CA PRO A 328 -15.58 -9.40 0.18
C PRO A 328 -17.03 -9.85 0.47
N TYR A 329 -17.87 -9.93 -0.56
CA TYR A 329 -19.28 -10.33 -0.52
C TYR A 329 -19.57 -11.69 -1.17
N ALA A 330 -18.57 -12.39 -1.74
CA ALA A 330 -18.80 -13.67 -2.42
C ALA A 330 -18.75 -14.87 -1.45
N GLY A 331 -18.11 -14.73 -0.30
CA GLY A 331 -17.93 -15.82 0.68
C GLY A 331 -16.76 -16.75 0.34
N GLU A 332 -16.48 -17.71 1.22
CA GLU A 332 -15.41 -18.70 1.05
C GLU A 332 -15.68 -19.63 -0.14
N VAL A 333 -14.59 -20.07 -0.79
CA VAL A 333 -14.61 -20.93 -1.97
C VAL A 333 -13.78 -22.19 -1.75
N GLN A 334 -14.13 -23.24 -2.48
CA GLN A 334 -13.40 -24.51 -2.52
C GLN A 334 -12.86 -24.77 -3.92
N ILE A 335 -11.68 -25.39 -4.03
CA ILE A 335 -11.01 -25.70 -5.30
C ILE A 335 -10.84 -27.21 -5.48
N SER A 336 -11.14 -27.68 -6.68
CA SER A 336 -10.89 -29.04 -7.19
C SER A 336 -9.85 -28.98 -8.30
N ILE A 337 -9.00 -30.01 -8.38
CA ILE A 337 -7.99 -30.18 -9.44
C ILE A 337 -8.25 -31.42 -10.30
N ASP A 338 -9.42 -32.03 -10.15
CA ASP A 338 -9.81 -33.31 -10.75
C ASP A 338 -11.18 -33.24 -11.44
N SER A 339 -11.46 -32.14 -12.14
CA SER A 339 -12.72 -31.90 -12.85
C SER A 339 -13.96 -31.78 -11.95
N GLY A 340 -13.81 -31.22 -10.75
CA GLY A 340 -14.91 -31.01 -9.81
C GLY A 340 -15.35 -32.27 -9.06
N ILE A 341 -14.54 -33.34 -9.05
CA ILE A 341 -14.89 -34.59 -8.36
C ILE A 341 -14.59 -34.47 -6.85
N ASN A 342 -13.40 -33.98 -6.49
CA ASN A 342 -12.99 -33.74 -5.11
C ASN A 342 -12.49 -32.30 -4.94
N TYR A 343 -13.05 -31.62 -3.94
CA TYR A 343 -12.64 -30.28 -3.55
C TYR A 343 -11.66 -30.38 -2.37
N ILE A 344 -10.37 -30.24 -2.67
CA ILE A 344 -9.27 -30.56 -1.75
C ILE A 344 -8.72 -29.33 -1.01
N TYR A 345 -9.18 -28.15 -1.39
CA TYR A 345 -8.75 -26.88 -0.82
C TYR A 345 -9.97 -26.00 -0.50
N THR A 346 -9.93 -25.31 0.63
CA THR A 346 -10.90 -24.28 1.04
C THR A 346 -10.13 -22.99 1.32
N SER A 347 -10.61 -21.88 0.78
CA SER A 347 -10.01 -20.57 0.99
C SER A 347 -10.12 -20.11 2.44
N THR A 348 -9.08 -19.47 2.96
CA THR A 348 -9.13 -18.77 4.24
C THR A 348 -9.45 -17.28 4.01
N PRO A 349 -10.36 -16.67 4.78
CA PRO A 349 -10.65 -15.24 4.69
C PRO A 349 -9.37 -14.38 4.79
N GLY A 350 -9.26 -13.36 3.92
CA GLY A 350 -8.10 -12.47 3.85
C GLY A 350 -6.87 -13.02 3.12
N ILE A 351 -6.90 -14.28 2.67
CA ILE A 351 -5.84 -14.87 1.83
C ILE A 351 -6.26 -14.80 0.35
N TRP A 352 -5.60 -13.92 -0.41
CA TRP A 352 -5.89 -13.70 -1.84
C TRP A 352 -5.00 -14.53 -2.79
N LYS A 353 -4.01 -15.25 -2.25
CA LYS A 353 -3.09 -16.10 -3.01
C LYS A 353 -2.71 -17.33 -2.21
N ASP A 354 -2.82 -18.50 -2.83
CA ASP A 354 -2.38 -19.75 -2.20
C ASP A 354 -1.93 -20.78 -3.26
N THR A 355 -1.50 -21.97 -2.82
CA THR A 355 -0.85 -22.98 -3.67
C THR A 355 -1.17 -24.40 -3.21
N ILE A 356 -1.55 -25.27 -4.16
CA ILE A 356 -1.56 -26.72 -3.97
C ILE A 356 -0.22 -27.27 -4.46
N SER A 357 0.58 -27.78 -3.53
CA SER A 357 1.94 -28.27 -3.80
C SER A 357 2.02 -29.79 -3.89
N GLY A 358 3.16 -30.32 -4.35
CA GLY A 358 3.42 -31.77 -4.31
C GLY A 358 2.80 -32.54 -5.47
N LEU A 359 2.45 -31.85 -6.56
CA LEU A 359 1.75 -32.44 -7.69
C LEU A 359 2.74 -33.03 -8.70
N PRO A 360 2.52 -34.26 -9.19
CA PRO A 360 3.31 -34.83 -10.27
C PRO A 360 3.04 -34.11 -11.61
N THR A 361 3.81 -34.47 -12.64
CA THR A 361 3.49 -34.02 -13.99
C THR A 361 2.13 -34.55 -14.44
N GLY A 362 1.32 -33.69 -15.04
CA GLY A 362 -0.02 -34.07 -15.46
C GLY A 362 -0.86 -32.88 -15.88
N ASP A 363 -2.05 -33.21 -16.36
CA ASP A 363 -3.09 -32.27 -16.72
C ASP A 363 -4.12 -32.20 -15.59
N TYR A 364 -4.40 -30.99 -15.11
CA TYR A 364 -5.27 -30.73 -13.97
C TYR A 364 -6.40 -29.79 -14.40
N PRO A 365 -7.61 -30.33 -14.67
CA PRO A 365 -8.81 -29.52 -14.85
C PRO A 365 -9.22 -28.93 -13.50
N VAL A 366 -9.05 -27.62 -13.35
CA VAL A 366 -9.30 -26.89 -12.11
C VAL A 366 -10.72 -26.35 -12.10
N TRP A 367 -11.44 -26.66 -11.02
CA TRP A 367 -12.80 -26.23 -10.75
C TRP A 367 -12.88 -25.48 -9.43
N ILE A 368 -13.85 -24.60 -9.31
CA ILE A 368 -14.12 -23.83 -8.10
C ILE A 368 -15.60 -23.93 -7.74
N ARG A 369 -15.95 -23.83 -6.46
CA ARG A 369 -17.33 -23.71 -5.97
C ARG A 369 -17.37 -22.89 -4.68
N TYR A 370 -18.54 -22.50 -4.22
CA TYR A 370 -18.69 -21.94 -2.87
C TYR A 370 -18.60 -23.01 -1.78
N GLU A 371 -18.22 -22.63 -0.56
CA GLU A 371 -18.05 -23.56 0.57
C GLU A 371 -19.33 -24.35 0.92
N ASP A 372 -20.51 -23.76 0.67
CA ASP A 372 -21.84 -24.39 0.80
C ASP A 372 -22.16 -25.42 -0.30
N GLU A 373 -21.15 -25.83 -1.08
CA GLU A 373 -21.20 -26.78 -2.18
C GLU A 373 -21.94 -26.31 -3.43
N THR A 374 -22.37 -25.05 -3.48
CA THR A 374 -23.09 -24.50 -4.62
C THR A 374 -22.15 -23.96 -5.70
N CYS A 375 -22.68 -23.91 -6.92
CA CYS A 375 -22.04 -23.31 -8.08
C CYS A 375 -20.63 -23.83 -8.44
N PRO A 376 -20.52 -25.11 -8.86
CA PRO A 376 -19.30 -25.60 -9.46
C PRO A 376 -19.06 -24.96 -10.83
N VAL A 377 -17.95 -24.25 -10.98
CA VAL A 377 -17.51 -23.59 -12.22
C VAL A 377 -16.13 -24.15 -12.62
N GLU A 378 -15.96 -24.46 -13.91
CA GLU A 378 -14.65 -24.79 -14.48
C GLU A 378 -13.83 -23.50 -14.64
N LEU A 379 -12.67 -23.42 -14.01
CA LEU A 379 -11.78 -22.26 -14.14
C LEU A 379 -10.91 -22.39 -15.39
N ALA A 380 -10.08 -23.42 -15.43
CA ALA A 380 -9.19 -23.72 -16.53
C ALA A 380 -8.59 -25.12 -16.37
N LYS A 381 -8.05 -25.65 -17.46
CA LYS A 381 -7.13 -26.79 -17.42
C LYS A 381 -5.69 -26.28 -17.38
N VAL A 382 -4.98 -26.61 -16.30
CA VAL A 382 -3.55 -26.29 -16.16
C VAL A 382 -2.72 -27.56 -16.35
N THR A 383 -1.55 -27.43 -16.97
CA THR A 383 -0.63 -28.54 -17.20
C THR A 383 0.64 -28.32 -16.40
N ILE A 384 1.01 -29.30 -15.58
CA ILE A 384 2.32 -29.39 -14.95
C ILE A 384 3.18 -30.30 -15.82
N SER A 385 4.20 -29.72 -16.42
CA SER A 385 5.21 -30.42 -17.20
C SER A 385 6.49 -30.62 -16.37
N THR A 386 7.46 -31.32 -16.95
CA THR A 386 8.84 -31.27 -16.46
C THR A 386 9.53 -30.08 -17.12
N SER A 387 9.96 -29.10 -16.33
CA SER A 387 10.86 -28.06 -16.80
C SER A 387 12.31 -28.50 -16.55
N VAL A 388 13.21 -28.12 -17.45
CA VAL A 388 14.63 -28.41 -17.28
C VAL A 388 15.21 -27.36 -16.33
N ASP A 389 15.59 -27.77 -15.13
CA ASP A 389 16.44 -26.94 -14.27
C ASP A 389 17.79 -26.71 -14.98
N SER A 390 18.37 -25.53 -14.81
CA SER A 390 19.71 -25.23 -15.30
C SER A 390 20.63 -24.89 -14.14
N ILE A 391 21.85 -25.41 -14.14
CA ILE A 391 22.88 -24.95 -13.22
C ILE A 391 23.26 -23.51 -13.61
N GLU A 392 23.23 -22.60 -12.65
CA GLU A 392 23.76 -21.25 -12.84
C GLU A 392 25.11 -21.15 -12.14
N VAL A 393 26.08 -20.50 -12.78
CA VAL A 393 27.44 -20.34 -12.28
C VAL A 393 27.75 -18.85 -12.31
N ILE A 394 28.01 -18.28 -11.14
CA ILE A 394 28.36 -16.87 -11.00
C ILE A 394 29.83 -16.79 -10.59
N PRO A 395 30.73 -16.34 -11.48
CA PRO A 395 32.12 -16.13 -11.12
C PRO A 395 32.32 -14.84 -10.33
N MET A 396 33.24 -14.86 -9.38
CA MET A 396 33.80 -13.70 -8.71
C MET A 396 35.29 -13.66 -9.00
N LEU A 397 35.70 -12.69 -9.80
CA LEU A 397 37.05 -12.48 -10.26
C LEU A 397 37.64 -11.30 -9.50
N ASP A 398 38.77 -11.50 -8.81
CA ASP A 398 39.48 -10.44 -8.07
C ASP A 398 38.59 -9.66 -7.09
N GLY A 399 37.65 -10.38 -6.45
CA GLY A 399 36.70 -9.82 -5.48
C GLY A 399 35.49 -9.11 -6.10
N ILE A 400 35.36 -9.13 -7.43
CA ILE A 400 34.24 -8.54 -8.17
C ILE A 400 33.37 -9.65 -8.75
N GLN A 401 32.09 -9.65 -8.40
CA GLN A 401 31.12 -10.59 -8.98
C GLN A 401 30.81 -10.20 -10.43
N ILE A 402 30.94 -11.16 -11.34
CA ILE A 402 30.61 -10.99 -12.75
C ILE A 402 29.13 -11.31 -12.93
N SER A 403 28.35 -10.32 -13.38
CA SER A 403 26.90 -10.44 -13.58
C SER A 403 26.50 -10.99 -14.96
N ASP A 404 27.48 -11.33 -15.80
CA ASP A 404 27.23 -11.98 -17.08
C ASP A 404 27.06 -13.49 -16.83
N HIS A 405 25.89 -14.02 -17.22
CA HIS A 405 25.53 -15.43 -17.01
C HIS A 405 26.09 -16.33 -18.13
N SER A 406 27.18 -15.93 -18.77
CA SER A 406 27.81 -16.70 -19.82
C SER A 406 28.55 -17.92 -19.26
N ASP A 407 28.47 -19.04 -19.99
CA ASP A 407 29.14 -20.28 -19.62
C ASP A 407 30.65 -20.24 -19.90
N THR A 408 31.20 -19.06 -20.19
CA THR A 408 32.61 -18.86 -20.57
C THR A 408 33.14 -17.59 -19.95
N LEU A 409 34.22 -17.69 -19.17
CA LEU A 409 34.92 -16.56 -18.58
C LEU A 409 36.30 -16.40 -19.19
N TYR A 410 36.63 -15.18 -19.63
CA TYR A 410 37.97 -14.80 -20.06
C TYR A 410 38.69 -14.06 -18.94
N THR A 411 39.90 -14.48 -18.58
CA THR A 411 40.73 -13.80 -17.58
C THR A 411 42.22 -14.07 -17.80
N CYS A 412 43.09 -13.41 -17.04
CA CYS A 412 44.53 -13.58 -17.11
C CYS A 412 45.07 -14.50 -16.00
N PRO A 413 46.20 -15.21 -16.24
CA PRO A 413 46.98 -15.81 -15.17
C PRO A 413 47.33 -14.74 -14.12
N GLY A 414 47.30 -15.13 -12.85
CA GLY A 414 47.54 -14.22 -11.72
C GLY A 414 46.28 -13.79 -10.96
N SER A 415 45.12 -13.75 -11.62
CA SER A 415 43.84 -13.39 -10.98
C SER A 415 43.35 -14.42 -9.97
N SER A 416 42.57 -13.98 -9.00
CA SER A 416 41.82 -14.81 -8.06
C SER A 416 40.41 -15.09 -8.61
N LEU A 417 39.94 -16.33 -8.49
CA LEU A 417 38.65 -16.75 -9.01
C LEU A 417 37.89 -17.63 -8.01
N ILE A 418 36.67 -17.23 -7.70
CA ILE A 418 35.68 -18.02 -6.98
C ILE A 418 34.47 -18.27 -7.89
N LEU A 419 33.91 -19.48 -7.90
CA LEU A 419 32.65 -19.79 -8.57
C LEU A 419 31.56 -20.04 -7.53
N PHE A 420 30.37 -19.45 -7.74
CA PHE A 420 29.16 -19.70 -6.98
C PHE A 420 28.16 -20.45 -7.86
N CYS A 421 27.84 -21.69 -7.50
CA CYS A 421 26.92 -22.54 -8.24
C CYS A 421 25.53 -22.55 -7.59
N PHE A 422 24.48 -22.50 -8.42
CA PHE A 422 23.08 -22.50 -8.02
C PHE A 422 22.32 -23.64 -8.70
N PRO A 423 21.24 -24.16 -8.09
CA PRO A 423 20.48 -23.60 -6.96
C PRO A 423 21.13 -23.79 -5.59
N ALA A 424 20.84 -22.86 -4.66
CA ALA A 424 21.44 -22.80 -3.32
C ALA A 424 20.68 -23.65 -2.28
N THR A 425 20.13 -24.81 -2.65
CA THR A 425 19.45 -25.71 -1.70
C THR A 425 20.45 -26.61 -0.95
N SER A 426 20.09 -27.06 0.25
CA SER A 426 20.99 -27.76 1.18
C SER A 426 21.08 -29.28 0.96
N ASP A 427 20.20 -29.82 0.13
CA ASP A 427 19.96 -31.25 -0.06
C ASP A 427 20.61 -31.81 -1.34
N LEU A 428 21.29 -30.97 -2.11
CA LEU A 428 21.99 -31.37 -3.34
C LEU A 428 23.41 -31.84 -3.07
N VAL A 429 23.82 -32.88 -3.77
CA VAL A 429 25.19 -33.37 -3.77
C VAL A 429 25.88 -32.84 -5.02
N TRP A 430 26.80 -31.90 -4.83
CA TRP A 430 27.56 -31.28 -5.92
C TRP A 430 28.82 -32.07 -6.27
N SER A 431 29.17 -32.07 -7.56
CA SER A 431 30.45 -32.56 -8.06
C SER A 431 30.97 -31.58 -9.12
N ILE A 432 32.15 -31.03 -8.90
CA ILE A 432 32.83 -30.14 -9.83
C ILE A 432 34.20 -30.74 -10.14
N THR A 433 34.52 -30.88 -11.41
CA THR A 433 35.85 -31.30 -11.87
C THR A 433 36.41 -30.29 -12.85
N GLY A 434 37.73 -30.19 -12.95
CA GLY A 434 38.38 -29.23 -13.83
C GLY A 434 39.79 -29.63 -14.25
N PRO A 435 40.50 -28.72 -14.94
CA PRO A 435 41.87 -28.96 -15.40
C PRO A 435 42.81 -29.36 -14.26
N ASN A 436 43.90 -30.04 -14.63
CA ASN A 436 44.95 -30.49 -13.71
C ASN A 436 44.46 -31.36 -12.53
N GLY A 437 43.38 -32.13 -12.72
CA GLY A 437 42.82 -33.02 -11.70
C GLY A 437 42.08 -32.29 -10.58
N PHE A 438 41.69 -31.03 -10.79
CA PHE A 438 40.88 -30.28 -9.84
C PHE A 438 39.54 -30.99 -9.59
N SER A 439 39.13 -31.11 -8.32
CA SER A 439 37.83 -31.64 -7.94
C SER A 439 37.30 -30.99 -6.67
N SER A 440 35.99 -30.76 -6.59
CA SER A 440 35.32 -30.23 -5.39
C SER A 440 33.87 -30.68 -5.32
N ASN A 441 33.33 -30.73 -4.09
CA ASN A 441 31.91 -31.00 -3.82
C ASN A 441 31.20 -29.77 -3.19
N SER A 442 31.85 -28.59 -3.20
CA SER A 442 31.30 -27.35 -2.68
C SER A 442 30.76 -26.49 -3.81
N ARG A 443 29.53 -25.96 -3.64
CA ARG A 443 28.92 -25.00 -4.57
C ARG A 443 29.60 -23.62 -4.55
N ASN A 444 30.23 -23.26 -3.44
CA ASN A 444 31.05 -22.05 -3.31
C ASN A 444 32.51 -22.49 -3.40
N LEU A 445 33.14 -22.21 -4.53
CA LEU A 445 34.36 -22.86 -4.95
C LEU A 445 35.47 -21.84 -5.20
N LEU A 446 36.52 -21.83 -4.38
CA LEU A 446 37.74 -21.13 -4.73
C LEU A 446 38.50 -21.96 -5.78
N ILE A 447 38.57 -21.46 -7.02
CA ILE A 447 39.39 -22.07 -8.07
C ILE A 447 40.86 -21.82 -7.77
N SER A 448 41.23 -20.56 -7.53
CA SER A 448 42.56 -20.18 -7.08
C SER A 448 42.55 -18.74 -6.56
N ASN A 449 43.49 -18.42 -5.66
CA ASN A 449 43.81 -17.02 -5.33
C ASN A 449 44.77 -16.38 -6.36
N SER A 450 45.34 -17.19 -7.25
CA SER A 450 46.19 -16.74 -8.35
C SER A 450 46.25 -17.83 -9.42
N LEU A 451 45.54 -17.63 -10.53
CA LEU A 451 45.40 -18.62 -11.60
C LEU A 451 46.73 -18.87 -12.32
N THR A 452 47.03 -20.14 -12.62
CA THR A 452 48.13 -20.52 -13.52
C THR A 452 47.57 -20.89 -14.89
N THR A 453 48.41 -20.86 -15.94
CA THR A 453 48.00 -21.23 -17.31
C THR A 453 47.41 -22.65 -17.39
N GLU A 454 47.82 -23.57 -16.51
CA GLU A 454 47.32 -24.95 -16.45
C GLU A 454 45.90 -25.08 -15.86
N MET A 455 45.37 -24.01 -15.24
CA MET A 455 44.03 -23.98 -14.64
C MET A 455 42.93 -23.54 -15.63
N PHE A 456 43.32 -23.08 -16.82
CA PHE A 456 42.39 -22.72 -17.89
C PHE A 456 41.89 -23.98 -18.61
N GLY A 457 40.61 -23.98 -18.96
CA GLY A 457 39.92 -25.11 -19.59
C GLY A 457 38.50 -25.31 -19.07
N ASN A 458 37.96 -26.49 -19.32
CA ASN A 458 36.58 -26.83 -18.98
C ASN A 458 36.46 -27.28 -17.52
N TYR A 459 35.48 -26.73 -16.82
CA TYR A 459 35.01 -27.17 -15.52
C TYR A 459 33.66 -27.85 -15.71
N GLU A 460 33.59 -29.14 -15.42
CA GLU A 460 32.34 -29.90 -15.46
C GLU A 460 31.69 -29.83 -14.08
N ILE A 461 30.50 -29.22 -14.03
CA ILE A 461 29.74 -28.95 -12.81
C ILE A 461 28.47 -29.78 -12.88
N SER A 462 28.22 -30.57 -11.84
CA SER A 462 27.00 -31.34 -11.72
C SER A 462 26.47 -31.31 -10.30
N TYR A 463 25.18 -31.60 -10.16
CA TYR A 463 24.62 -31.98 -8.88
C TYR A 463 23.62 -33.11 -9.04
N SER A 464 23.45 -33.91 -7.98
CA SER A 464 22.37 -34.88 -7.86
C SER A 464 21.41 -34.48 -6.74
N SER A 465 20.11 -34.55 -6.99
CA SER A 465 19.08 -34.36 -5.97
C SER A 465 18.80 -35.66 -5.19
N PRO A 466 18.18 -35.58 -3.99
CA PRO A 466 17.72 -36.77 -3.26
C PRO A 466 16.71 -37.62 -4.04
N THR A 467 16.02 -37.00 -5.01
CA THR A 467 15.06 -37.67 -5.91
C THR A 467 15.73 -38.40 -7.08
N GLY A 468 17.07 -38.34 -7.18
CA GLY A 468 17.85 -39.02 -8.21
C GLY A 468 17.93 -38.28 -9.54
N CYS A 469 17.51 -37.01 -9.62
CA CYS A 469 17.80 -36.18 -10.78
C CYS A 469 19.29 -35.78 -10.77
N GLU A 470 19.94 -35.87 -11.94
CA GLU A 470 21.31 -35.39 -12.15
C GLU A 470 21.32 -34.33 -13.25
N LEU A 471 21.93 -33.18 -12.95
CA LEU A 471 22.14 -32.11 -13.92
C LEU A 471 23.62 -31.83 -14.11
N TYR A 472 23.96 -31.38 -15.31
CA TYR A 472 25.32 -31.15 -15.75
C TYR A 472 25.42 -29.82 -16.49
N LYS A 473 26.53 -29.12 -16.28
CA LYS A 473 26.89 -27.89 -16.97
C LYS A 473 28.40 -27.80 -17.11
N THR A 474 28.85 -27.35 -18.27
CA THR A 474 30.26 -27.06 -18.51
C THR A 474 30.48 -25.55 -18.41
N PHE A 475 31.40 -25.13 -17.55
CA PHE A 475 31.89 -23.75 -17.47
C PHE A 475 33.30 -23.69 -18.06
N VAL A 476 33.54 -22.77 -18.99
CA VAL A 476 34.81 -22.70 -19.72
C VAL A 476 35.62 -21.50 -19.22
N LEU A 477 36.81 -21.74 -18.67
CA LEU A 477 37.73 -20.69 -18.28
C LEU A 477 38.81 -20.54 -19.36
N LEU A 478 38.85 -19.39 -20.04
CA LEU A 478 39.77 -19.11 -21.14
C LEU A 478 40.73 -17.98 -20.78
N GLU A 479 41.95 -18.09 -21.30
CA GLU A 479 42.95 -17.03 -21.15
C GLU A 479 42.59 -15.87 -22.09
N ASP A 480 42.53 -14.64 -21.57
CA ASP A 480 42.24 -13.47 -22.38
C ASP A 480 43.44 -13.16 -23.31
N SER A 481 43.15 -12.94 -24.58
CA SER A 481 44.12 -12.52 -25.59
C SER A 481 44.87 -11.20 -25.27
N LYS A 482 44.38 -10.40 -24.31
CA LYS A 482 44.94 -9.10 -23.91
C LYS A 482 45.89 -9.17 -22.70
N CYS A 483 46.22 -10.36 -22.21
CA CYS A 483 47.12 -10.52 -21.07
C CYS A 483 48.57 -10.16 -21.42
N GLU A 484 48.96 -8.90 -21.22
CA GLU A 484 50.35 -8.42 -21.37
C GLU A 484 51.12 -8.51 -20.02
N PRO A 485 52.42 -8.87 -20.04
CA PRO A 485 53.20 -8.99 -18.82
C PRO A 485 53.68 -7.61 -18.36
N ASN A 486 53.21 -7.21 -17.17
CA ASN A 486 53.62 -6.04 -16.38
C ASN A 486 53.05 -4.67 -16.80
N SER A 487 51.88 -4.34 -16.25
CA SER A 487 51.68 -3.04 -15.60
C SER A 487 50.57 -3.15 -14.57
N VAL A 488 50.93 -2.97 -13.30
CA VAL A 488 49.96 -2.65 -12.25
C VAL A 488 49.44 -1.25 -12.53
N SER A 489 48.19 -1.14 -12.92
CA SER A 489 47.41 0.10 -12.76
C SER A 489 46.11 -0.27 -12.08
N TYR A 490 46.01 0.09 -10.79
CA TYR A 490 44.72 0.26 -10.15
C TYR A 490 44.02 1.41 -10.85
N ASN A 491 42.92 1.13 -11.55
CA ASN A 491 41.89 2.12 -11.84
C ASN A 491 40.61 1.68 -11.14
N SER A 492 40.10 2.58 -10.31
CA SER A 492 38.76 2.58 -9.73
C SER A 492 37.71 2.15 -10.75
N GLN A 493 36.70 1.41 -10.29
CA GLN A 493 35.54 1.00 -11.09
C GLN A 493 35.05 2.13 -12.00
N GLU A 494 35.20 1.95 -13.31
CA GLU A 494 34.52 2.80 -14.28
C GLU A 494 33.16 2.16 -14.58
N GLN A 495 32.09 2.93 -14.37
CA GLN A 495 30.79 2.63 -14.96
C GLN A 495 30.98 2.49 -16.49
N PRO A 496 30.34 1.52 -17.16
CA PRO A 496 30.61 1.23 -18.57
C PRO A 496 30.25 2.40 -19.51
N PHE A 497 29.47 3.38 -19.01
CA PHE A 497 29.14 4.60 -19.72
C PHE A 497 29.19 5.80 -18.76
N GLU A 498 29.62 6.94 -19.28
CA GLU A 498 29.58 8.22 -18.58
C GLU A 498 28.44 9.06 -19.16
N PHE A 499 27.69 9.79 -18.33
CA PHE A 499 26.75 10.80 -18.81
C PHE A 499 27.00 12.13 -18.13
N TYR A 500 27.09 13.20 -18.91
CA TYR A 500 27.42 14.52 -18.39
C TYR A 500 26.94 15.64 -19.34
N PRO A 501 26.77 16.87 -18.85
CA PRO A 501 26.72 17.23 -17.44
C PRO A 501 25.45 16.69 -16.77
N ASN A 502 25.52 16.39 -15.48
CA ASN A 502 24.36 16.14 -14.63
C ASN A 502 24.59 16.90 -13.32
N PRO A 503 23.90 18.03 -13.06
CA PRO A 503 22.72 18.53 -13.77
C PRO A 503 22.94 18.95 -15.23
N VAL A 504 21.93 18.75 -16.08
CA VAL A 504 21.93 19.08 -17.52
C VAL A 504 21.02 20.27 -17.82
N ASN A 505 21.46 21.18 -18.69
CA ASN A 505 20.64 22.33 -19.10
C ASN A 505 19.87 22.09 -20.40
N SER A 506 20.53 21.50 -21.41
CA SER A 506 19.90 21.26 -22.71
C SER A 506 20.47 20.04 -23.40
N ILE A 507 21.79 19.88 -23.43
CA ILE A 507 22.44 18.75 -24.09
C ILE A 507 23.08 17.82 -23.06
N LEU A 508 22.67 16.54 -23.08
CA LEU A 508 23.30 15.46 -22.32
C LEU A 508 24.23 14.66 -23.24
N TYR A 509 25.49 14.48 -22.82
CA TYR A 509 26.48 13.69 -23.54
C TYR A 509 26.57 12.29 -22.93
N LEU A 510 26.58 11.26 -23.78
CA LEU A 510 26.81 9.86 -23.40
C LEU A 510 28.17 9.38 -23.91
N LYS A 511 29.10 9.21 -22.97
CA LYS A 511 30.45 8.61 -23.01
C LYS A 511 30.43 7.08 -23.06
N GLY A 512 31.15 6.42 -23.98
CA GLY A 512 31.54 5.01 -23.82
C GLY A 512 30.57 4.00 -24.45
N LEU A 513 29.60 4.48 -25.22
CA LEU A 513 28.55 3.66 -25.83
C LEU A 513 29.13 2.64 -26.83
N SER A 514 28.58 1.41 -26.83
CA SER A 514 28.88 0.38 -27.82
C SER A 514 27.58 -0.18 -28.39
N GLY A 515 27.56 -0.42 -29.71
CA GLY A 515 26.36 -0.88 -30.42
C GLY A 515 25.24 0.14 -30.47
N GLU A 516 24.03 -0.34 -30.78
CA GLU A 516 22.80 0.46 -30.74
C GLU A 516 22.34 0.59 -29.29
N THR A 517 22.23 1.83 -28.79
CA THR A 517 21.86 2.11 -27.41
C THR A 517 20.55 2.89 -27.37
N GLN A 518 19.56 2.33 -26.68
CA GLN A 518 18.30 2.98 -26.37
C GLN A 518 18.44 3.82 -25.10
N VAL A 519 17.95 5.06 -25.16
CA VAL A 519 17.88 5.98 -24.03
C VAL A 519 16.44 6.34 -23.78
N GLU A 520 16.02 6.30 -22.52
CA GLU A 520 14.67 6.61 -22.07
C GLU A 520 14.74 7.47 -20.81
N ILE A 521 13.88 8.48 -20.71
CA ILE A 521 13.79 9.35 -19.53
C ILE A 521 12.35 9.32 -19.03
N TYR A 522 12.20 9.09 -17.73
CA TYR A 522 10.91 8.98 -17.06
C TYR A 522 10.77 10.09 -16.01
N ASN A 523 9.57 10.66 -15.87
CA ASN A 523 9.26 11.56 -14.76
C ASN A 523 9.15 10.79 -13.43
N MET A 524 9.00 11.51 -12.31
CA MET A 524 8.87 10.91 -10.97
C MET A 524 7.61 10.06 -10.77
N LEU A 525 6.64 10.14 -11.68
CA LEU A 525 5.43 9.29 -11.68
C LEU A 525 5.62 8.02 -12.53
N GLY A 526 6.82 7.78 -13.07
CA GLY A 526 7.13 6.63 -13.91
C GLY A 526 6.64 6.73 -15.35
N GLN A 527 6.16 7.89 -15.79
CA GLN A 527 5.74 8.12 -17.18
C GLN A 527 6.94 8.47 -18.06
N LYS A 528 7.01 7.89 -19.27
CA LYS A 528 8.11 8.12 -20.21
C LYS A 528 7.98 9.50 -20.85
N SER A 529 8.89 10.41 -20.49
CA SER A 529 8.93 11.79 -20.98
C SER A 529 9.77 11.96 -22.25
N TYR A 530 10.76 11.09 -22.47
CA TYR A 530 11.64 11.15 -23.64
C TYR A 530 12.18 9.77 -24.00
N SER A 531 12.44 9.52 -25.28
CA SER A 531 13.20 8.34 -25.74
C SER A 531 13.88 8.58 -27.07
N CYS A 532 15.10 8.07 -27.21
CA CYS A 532 15.82 8.03 -28.47
C CYS A 532 16.71 6.79 -28.57
N THR A 533 17.24 6.54 -29.76
CA THR A 533 18.26 5.52 -30.01
C THR A 533 19.50 6.21 -30.56
N VAL A 534 20.66 5.91 -29.99
CA VAL A 534 21.94 6.50 -30.36
C VAL A 534 22.94 5.41 -30.76
N THR A 535 23.88 5.76 -31.65
CA THR A 535 24.92 4.87 -32.15
C THR A 535 26.27 5.61 -32.18
N GLY A 536 27.35 4.90 -31.86
CA GLY A 536 28.71 5.45 -31.78
C GLY A 536 29.20 5.69 -30.36
N SER A 537 30.51 5.94 -30.19
CA SER A 537 31.19 5.95 -28.88
C SER A 537 30.95 7.21 -28.03
N VAL A 538 30.44 8.28 -28.64
CA VAL A 538 30.01 9.52 -27.99
C VAL A 538 28.72 9.95 -28.68
N SER A 539 27.67 10.25 -27.91
CA SER A 539 26.40 10.73 -28.47
C SER A 539 25.84 11.90 -27.68
N GLU A 540 25.21 12.83 -28.39
CA GLU A 540 24.57 14.02 -27.83
C GLU A 540 23.06 13.83 -27.84
N ILE A 541 22.41 14.16 -26.73
CA ILE A 541 20.96 14.05 -26.56
C ILE A 541 20.42 15.43 -26.20
N ASP A 542 19.55 15.95 -27.06
CA ASP A 542 18.87 17.21 -26.84
C ASP A 542 17.62 17.01 -25.97
N LEU A 543 17.67 17.62 -24.79
CA LEU A 543 16.67 17.61 -23.73
C LEU A 543 16.12 19.02 -23.46
N SER A 544 16.33 19.97 -24.37
CA SER A 544 15.86 21.37 -24.22
C SER A 544 14.34 21.49 -24.03
N GLU A 545 13.57 20.55 -24.58
CA GLU A 545 12.11 20.50 -24.45
C GLU A 545 11.62 19.84 -23.14
N LEU A 546 12.51 19.28 -22.32
CA LEU A 546 12.14 18.76 -21.00
C LEU A 546 12.12 19.89 -19.96
N PRO A 547 11.03 20.05 -19.19
CA PRO A 547 10.98 20.99 -18.07
C PRO A 547 12.02 20.71 -16.99
N ASP A 548 12.43 21.73 -16.24
CA ASP A 548 13.37 21.60 -15.13
C ASP A 548 12.76 20.77 -14.00
N ALA A 549 13.34 19.61 -13.74
CA ALA A 549 12.87 18.65 -12.74
C ALA A 549 13.91 17.52 -12.53
N LEU A 550 13.60 16.65 -11.56
CA LEU A 550 14.27 15.36 -11.40
C LEU A 550 13.61 14.30 -12.29
N TYR A 551 14.45 13.52 -12.98
CA TYR A 551 14.02 12.44 -13.86
C TYR A 551 14.81 11.15 -13.58
N HIS A 552 14.24 10.02 -14.00
CA HIS A 552 14.93 8.74 -14.07
C HIS A 552 15.42 8.50 -15.50
N LEU A 553 16.73 8.42 -15.68
CA LEU A 553 17.39 8.10 -16.94
C LEU A 553 17.64 6.59 -16.99
N LYS A 554 17.17 5.96 -18.06
CA LYS A 554 17.41 4.55 -18.36
C LYS A 554 18.14 4.43 -19.68
N ILE A 555 19.28 3.74 -19.67
CA ILE A 555 20.10 3.48 -20.86
C ILE A 555 20.20 1.97 -21.03
N LYS A 556 19.89 1.47 -22.23
CA LYS A 556 19.87 0.05 -22.55
C LYS A 556 20.56 -0.22 -23.88
N ASN A 557 21.54 -1.10 -23.91
CA ASN A 557 22.03 -1.72 -25.15
C ASN A 557 21.96 -3.25 -25.03
N GLU A 558 22.56 -3.99 -25.97
CA GLU A 558 22.56 -5.45 -25.96
C GLU A 558 23.23 -6.05 -24.70
N ASN A 559 24.17 -5.34 -24.09
CA ASN A 559 25.05 -5.86 -23.04
C ASN A 559 24.77 -5.25 -21.65
N TYR A 560 24.10 -4.10 -21.57
CA TYR A 560 23.94 -3.33 -20.35
C TYR A 560 22.57 -2.67 -20.27
N MET A 561 22.02 -2.63 -19.05
CA MET A 561 20.87 -1.79 -18.69
C MET A 561 21.21 -1.04 -17.41
N ILE A 562 21.25 0.29 -17.48
CA ILE A 562 21.58 1.15 -16.35
C ILE A 562 20.44 2.13 -16.13
N SER A 563 20.11 2.33 -14.86
CA SER A 563 19.15 3.32 -14.41
C SER A 563 19.85 4.28 -13.45
N ASN A 564 19.78 5.57 -13.74
CA ASN A 564 20.40 6.63 -12.94
C ASN A 564 19.48 7.83 -12.81
N THR A 565 19.77 8.70 -11.84
CA THR A 565 19.05 9.95 -11.64
C THR A 565 19.61 11.03 -12.56
N LEU A 566 18.72 11.75 -13.26
CA LEU A 566 19.05 12.90 -14.11
C LEU A 566 18.38 14.15 -13.56
N ILE A 567 19.14 15.22 -13.40
CA ILE A 567 18.66 16.52 -12.95
C ILE A 567 18.65 17.46 -14.15
N LYS A 568 17.47 17.95 -14.56
CA LYS A 568 17.31 18.95 -15.64
C LYS A 568 17.13 20.33 -14.99
N GLN A 569 17.95 21.30 -15.42
CA GLN A 569 18.00 22.69 -14.93
C GLN A 569 17.90 23.73 -16.03
#